data_AF-A0A843CMM4-F1
#
_entry.id   AF-A0A843CMM4-F1
#
_cell.length_a   1.000
_cell.length_b   1.000
_cell.length_c   1.000
_cell.angle_alpha   90.00
_cell.angle_beta   90.00
_cell.angle_gamma   90.00
#
_symmetry.space_group_name_H-M   'P 1'
#
loop_
_entity.id
_entity.type
_entity.pdbx_description
1 polymer ?
#
loop_
_entity_poly.entity_id
_entity_poly.type
_entity_poly.pdbx_seq_one_letter_code
_entity_poly.pdbx_strand_id
1 'polypeptide(L)'
;MQPTGAQTKKLILQDIASIKKFVELGQIRVCVIGIGRIGLPTALSVANAKLPTIGVDINADLVNKVNSKIFPLKDEPGYEEIFNSVINQGLFHATTKIEEAVPISDLILLSLPTPMDENNVPNY
;
A
#
# COMPACT_ATOMS: atom_id res chain seq x y z
N MET A 1 -8.30 13.46 -28.46
CA MET A 1 -7.46 14.09 -27.42
C MET A 1 -6.49 13.02 -26.93
N GLN A 2 -5.20 13.14 -27.22
CA GLN A 2 -4.18 12.25 -26.68
C GLN A 2 -4.02 12.54 -25.17
N PRO A 3 -3.87 11.53 -24.31
CA PRO A 3 -3.49 11.78 -22.93
C PRO A 3 -2.08 12.35 -22.91
N THR A 4 -1.91 13.49 -22.25
CA THR A 4 -0.63 14.11 -21.95
C THR A 4 0.29 13.06 -21.33
N GLY A 5 1.39 12.77 -22.01
CA GLY A 5 2.38 11.80 -21.56
C GLY A 5 2.91 12.17 -20.19
N ALA A 6 2.41 11.47 -19.16
CA ALA A 6 3.09 11.42 -17.88
C ALA A 6 4.44 10.77 -18.15
N GLN A 7 5.52 11.57 -18.12
CA GLN A 7 6.86 11.02 -18.13
C GLN A 7 6.94 9.98 -17.03
N THR A 8 7.21 8.73 -17.40
CA THR A 8 7.31 7.62 -16.45
C THR A 8 8.41 7.97 -15.44
N LYS A 9 8.02 8.23 -14.19
CA LYS A 9 8.96 8.43 -13.09
C LYS A 9 9.62 7.09 -12.76
N LYS A 10 10.70 6.76 -13.47
CA LYS A 10 11.55 5.63 -13.07
C LYS A 10 12.35 6.05 -11.85
N LEU A 11 11.81 5.79 -10.65
CA LEU A 11 12.42 6.13 -9.37
C LEU A 11 13.88 5.65 -9.26
N ILE A 12 14.17 4.48 -9.82
CA ILE A 12 15.51 3.84 -9.85
C ILE A 12 16.54 4.69 -10.62
N LEU A 13 16.12 5.56 -11.54
CA LEU A 13 17.01 6.41 -12.33
C LEU A 13 17.23 7.81 -11.72
N GLN A 14 16.66 8.08 -10.54
CA GLN A 14 16.70 9.39 -9.89
C GLN A 14 17.78 9.43 -8.81
N ASP A 15 18.37 10.61 -8.60
CA ASP A 15 19.25 10.86 -7.47
C ASP A 15 18.44 10.98 -6.15
N ILE A 16 19.14 10.86 -5.02
CA ILE A 16 18.52 10.88 -3.68
C ILE A 16 17.79 12.20 -3.39
N ALA A 17 18.28 13.35 -3.88
CA ALA A 17 17.64 14.64 -3.63
C ALA A 17 16.30 14.73 -4.38
N SER A 18 16.27 14.26 -5.63
CA SER A 18 15.05 14.15 -6.43
C SER A 18 14.03 13.20 -5.78
N ILE A 19 14.47 12.04 -5.29
CA ILE A 19 13.60 11.08 -4.58
C ILE A 19 13.00 11.71 -3.32
N LYS A 20 13.81 12.36 -2.48
CA LYS A 20 13.34 13.06 -1.28
C LYS A 20 12.25 14.07 -1.60
N LYS A 21 12.46 14.88 -2.64
CA LYS A 21 11.46 15.86 -3.10
C LYS A 21 10.15 15.18 -3.52
N PHE A 22 10.20 14.03 -4.19
CA PHE A 22 8.97 13.30 -4.54
C PHE A 22 8.23 12.75 -3.33
N VAL A 23 8.95 12.27 -2.31
CA VAL A 23 8.35 11.84 -1.03
C VAL A 23 7.68 13.03 -0.35
N GLU A 24 8.39 14.14 -0.17
CA GLU A 24 7.87 15.35 0.50
C GLU A 24 6.63 15.93 -0.19
N LEU A 25 6.57 15.85 -1.53
CA LEU A 25 5.45 16.33 -2.33
C LEU A 25 4.29 15.31 -2.44
N GLY A 26 4.38 14.13 -1.82
CA GLY A 26 3.33 13.12 -1.90
C GLY A 26 3.18 12.48 -3.29
N GLN A 27 4.24 12.52 -4.12
CA GLN A 27 4.19 12.13 -5.53
C GLN A 27 4.71 10.72 -5.80
N ILE A 28 4.91 9.91 -4.75
CA ILE A 28 5.23 8.50 -4.85
C ILE A 28 3.99 7.71 -4.47
N ARG A 29 3.46 6.95 -5.42
CA ARG A 29 2.38 5.99 -5.15
C ARG A 29 2.96 4.66 -4.70
N VAL A 30 2.46 4.14 -3.60
CA VAL A 30 2.91 2.88 -3.01
C VAL A 30 1.81 1.83 -3.14
N CYS A 31 2.17 0.64 -3.64
CA CYS A 31 1.32 -0.55 -3.59
C CYS A 31 1.83 -1.47 -2.49
N VAL A 32 0.97 -1.91 -1.58
CA VAL A 32 1.30 -2.94 -0.58
C VAL A 32 0.52 -4.20 -0.93
N ILE A 33 1.23 -5.28 -1.26
CA ILE A 33 0.66 -6.58 -1.63
C ILE A 33 0.70 -7.50 -0.42
N GLY A 34 -0.47 -8.02 -0.05
CA GLY A 34 -0.74 -8.61 1.26
C GLY A 34 -1.01 -7.50 2.26
N ILE A 35 -2.27 -7.29 2.64
CA ILE A 35 -2.68 -6.32 3.67
C ILE A 35 -3.30 -7.04 4.88
N GLY A 36 -2.73 -8.19 5.23
CA GLY A 36 -3.02 -8.87 6.49
C GLY A 36 -2.43 -8.14 7.71
N ARG A 37 -2.12 -8.91 8.76
CA ARG A 37 -1.71 -8.36 10.07
C ARG A 37 -0.47 -7.46 10.02
N ILE A 38 0.48 -7.73 9.13
CA ILE A 38 1.69 -6.90 8.96
C ILE A 38 1.49 -5.86 7.86
N GLY A 39 0.90 -6.26 6.74
CA GLY A 39 0.79 -5.42 5.57
C GLY A 39 -0.16 -4.24 5.73
N LEU A 40 -1.31 -4.40 6.41
CA LEU A 40 -2.24 -3.29 6.59
C LEU A 40 -1.66 -2.17 7.47
N PRO A 41 -1.11 -2.42 8.68
CA PRO A 41 -0.47 -1.36 9.47
C PRO A 41 0.67 -0.68 8.70
N THR A 42 1.43 -1.44 7.92
CA THR A 42 2.49 -0.88 7.05
C THR A 42 1.91 0.07 6.00
N ALA A 43 0.86 -0.37 5.27
CA ALA A 43 0.20 0.45 4.27
C ALA A 43 -0.43 1.73 4.86
N LEU A 44 -1.07 1.61 6.03
CA LEU A 44 -1.66 2.75 6.74
C LEU A 44 -0.61 3.74 7.20
N SER A 45 0.55 3.27 7.66
CA SER A 45 1.67 4.13 8.05
C SER A 45 2.22 4.92 6.86
N VAL A 46 2.36 4.27 5.70
CA VAL A 46 2.77 4.93 4.45
C VAL A 46 1.74 5.97 4.01
N ALA A 47 0.45 5.63 4.05
CA ALA A 47 -0.62 6.57 3.75
C ALA A 47 -0.65 7.76 4.72
N ASN A 48 -0.38 7.53 6.00
CA ASN A 48 -0.35 8.58 7.02
C ASN A 48 0.79 9.57 6.78
N ALA A 49 1.90 9.10 6.21
CA ALA A 49 3.01 9.93 5.70
C ALA A 49 2.67 10.69 4.41
N LYS A 50 1.39 10.76 4.02
CA LYS A 50 0.85 11.49 2.86
C LYS A 50 1.23 10.94 1.49
N LEU A 51 1.63 9.67 1.44
CA LEU A 51 1.85 8.97 0.17
C LEU A 51 0.58 8.23 -0.27
N PRO A 52 0.07 8.47 -1.49
CA PRO A 52 -1.04 7.69 -2.02
C PRO A 52 -0.72 6.20 -1.99
N THR A 53 -1.54 5.42 -1.31
CA THR A 53 -1.28 4.00 -1.06
C THR A 53 -2.44 3.13 -1.50
N ILE A 54 -2.13 2.02 -2.16
CA ILE A 54 -3.11 1.00 -2.57
C ILE A 54 -2.75 -0.31 -1.88
N GLY A 55 -3.68 -0.87 -1.11
CA GLY A 55 -3.57 -2.21 -0.56
C GLY A 55 -4.09 -3.26 -1.54
N VAL A 56 -3.38 -4.37 -1.69
CA VAL A 56 -3.82 -5.52 -2.49
C VAL A 56 -3.89 -6.76 -1.60
N ASP A 57 -5.01 -7.47 -1.63
CA ASP A 57 -5.14 -8.77 -0.96
C ASP A 57 -6.03 -9.72 -1.74
N ILE A 58 -5.79 -11.02 -1.60
CA ILE A 58 -6.67 -12.05 -2.18
C ILE A 58 -7.97 -12.19 -1.39
N ASN A 59 -7.99 -11.76 -0.13
CA ASN A 59 -9.15 -11.84 0.73
C ASN A 59 -10.16 -10.72 0.42
N ALA A 60 -11.19 -11.05 -0.36
CA ALA A 60 -12.24 -10.11 -0.74
C ALA A 60 -13.01 -9.52 0.46
N ASP A 61 -13.22 -10.29 1.53
CA ASP A 61 -13.93 -9.80 2.73
C ASP A 61 -13.11 -8.73 3.46
N LEU A 62 -11.79 -8.92 3.54
CA LEU A 62 -10.88 -7.94 4.10
C LEU A 62 -10.89 -6.65 3.27
N VAL A 63 -10.76 -6.77 1.95
CA VAL A 63 -10.83 -5.63 1.02
C VAL A 63 -12.15 -4.88 1.15
N ASN A 64 -13.27 -5.61 1.21
CA ASN A 64 -14.61 -5.04 1.37
C ASN A 64 -14.75 -4.29 2.71
N LYS A 65 -14.24 -4.83 3.82
CA LYS A 65 -14.23 -4.14 5.12
C LYS A 65 -13.47 -2.82 5.04
N VAL A 66 -12.25 -2.85 4.50
CA VAL A 66 -11.41 -1.65 4.32
C VAL A 66 -12.15 -0.58 3.51
N ASN A 67 -12.69 -0.95 2.35
CA ASN A 67 -13.39 -0.01 1.47
C ASN A 67 -14.73 0.47 2.04
N SER A 68 -15.35 -0.31 2.93
CA SER A 68 -16.55 0.06 3.69
C SER A 68 -16.24 0.88 4.94
N LYS A 69 -15.00 1.33 5.11
CA LYS A 69 -14.52 2.10 6.28
C LYS A 69 -14.64 1.35 7.61
N ILE A 70 -14.55 0.02 7.57
CA ILE A 70 -14.55 -0.84 8.75
C ILE A 70 -13.13 -1.31 9.01
N PHE A 71 -12.54 -0.87 10.11
CA PHE A 71 -11.17 -1.27 10.48
C PHE A 71 -11.12 -2.76 10.87
N PRO A 72 -10.27 -3.59 10.22
CA PRO A 72 -10.28 -5.04 10.43
C PRO A 72 -9.39 -5.55 11.58
N LEU A 73 -8.41 -4.76 12.06
CA LEU A 73 -7.43 -5.19 13.08
C LEU A 73 -7.71 -4.56 14.45
N LYS A 74 -8.83 -4.91 15.07
CA LYS A 74 -9.31 -4.29 16.33
C LYS A 74 -8.37 -4.46 17.53
N ASP A 75 -7.46 -5.43 17.45
CA ASP A 75 -6.44 -5.72 18.45
C ASP A 75 -5.15 -4.93 18.28
N GLU A 76 -5.01 -4.15 17.19
CA GLU A 76 -3.83 -3.34 16.89
C GLU A 76 -3.99 -1.89 17.43
N PRO A 77 -3.28 -1.50 18.51
CA PRO A 77 -3.52 -0.23 19.19
C PRO A 77 -3.18 1.01 18.32
N GLY A 78 -4.06 2.01 18.34
CA GLY A 78 -3.84 3.30 17.67
C GLY A 78 -4.04 3.32 16.15
N TYR A 79 -4.10 2.15 15.50
CA TYR A 79 -4.23 2.09 14.04
C TYR A 79 -5.63 2.36 13.50
N GLU A 80 -6.68 2.21 14.32
CA GLU A 80 -8.04 2.57 13.92
C GLU A 80 -8.18 4.08 13.62
N GLU A 81 -7.54 4.92 14.43
CA GLU A 81 -7.53 6.37 14.22
C GLU A 81 -6.79 6.74 12.93
N ILE A 82 -5.63 6.12 12.70
CA ILE A 82 -4.84 6.30 11.47
C ILE A 82 -5.65 5.84 10.26
N PHE A 83 -6.27 4.65 10.33
CA PHE A 83 -7.13 4.10 9.29
C PHE A 83 -8.23 5.07 8.90
N ASN A 84 -9.00 5.55 9.87
CA ASN A 84 -10.08 6.50 9.64
C ASN A 84 -9.58 7.81 9.02
N SER A 85 -8.44 8.31 9.50
CA SER A 85 -7.80 9.52 9.00
C SER A 85 -7.41 9.40 7.52
N VAL A 86 -6.70 8.34 7.13
CA VAL A 86 -6.18 8.18 5.77
C VAL A 86 -7.26 7.79 4.75
N ILE A 87 -8.25 7.00 5.17
CA ILE A 87 -9.41 6.66 4.33
C ILE A 87 -10.24 7.90 4.03
N ASN A 88 -10.51 8.75 5.03
CA ASN A 88 -11.28 9.99 4.83
C ASN A 88 -10.54 11.03 4.00
N GLN A 89 -9.20 11.02 4.01
CA GLN A 89 -8.37 11.83 3.12
C GLN A 89 -8.25 11.26 1.70
N GLY A 90 -8.78 10.04 1.44
CA GLY A 90 -8.65 9.36 0.15
C GLY A 90 -7.22 8.91 -0.16
N LEU A 91 -6.36 8.79 0.87
CA LEU A 91 -4.96 8.40 0.72
C LEU A 91 -4.76 6.88 0.68
N PHE A 92 -5.75 6.11 1.12
CA PHE A 92 -5.71 4.66 1.13
C PHE A 92 -7.00 4.06 0.59
N HIS A 93 -6.89 2.97 -0.17
CA HIS A 93 -7.98 2.06 -0.50
C HIS A 93 -7.40 0.67 -0.76
N ALA A 94 -8.26 -0.35 -0.82
CA ALA A 94 -7.85 -1.72 -1.11
C ALA A 94 -8.51 -2.29 -2.37
N THR A 95 -7.86 -3.23 -3.04
CA THR A 95 -8.41 -3.98 -4.17
C THR A 95 -7.96 -5.43 -4.12
N THR A 96 -8.72 -6.32 -4.76
CA THR A 96 -8.29 -7.71 -5.00
C THR A 96 -7.52 -7.87 -6.31
N LYS A 97 -7.42 -6.80 -7.11
CA LYS A 97 -6.92 -6.83 -8.47
C LYS A 97 -5.54 -6.21 -8.55
N ILE A 98 -4.52 -7.08 -8.54
CA ILE A 98 -3.12 -6.67 -8.63
C ILE A 98 -2.81 -5.92 -9.94
N GLU A 99 -3.49 -6.29 -11.02
CA GLU A 99 -3.37 -5.71 -12.36
C GLU A 99 -3.82 -4.24 -12.43
N GLU A 100 -4.66 -3.78 -11.48
CA GLU A 100 -5.07 -2.39 -11.38
C GLU A 100 -4.09 -1.55 -10.55
N ALA A 101 -3.44 -2.15 -9.53
CA ALA A 101 -2.61 -1.44 -8.57
C ALA A 101 -1.13 -1.34 -8.99
N VAL A 102 -0.56 -2.42 -9.53
CA VAL A 102 0.88 -2.51 -9.84
C VAL A 102 1.30 -1.55 -10.96
N PRO A 103 0.62 -1.46 -12.12
CA PRO A 103 1.09 -0.64 -13.25
C PRO A 103 1.13 0.87 -12.97
N ILE A 104 0.37 1.34 -11.97
CA ILE A 104 0.26 2.77 -11.62
C ILE A 104 1.09 3.17 -10.39
N SER A 105 1.80 2.23 -9.78
CA SER A 105 2.57 2.45 -8.54
C SER A 105 4.05 2.65 -8.82
N ASP A 106 4.68 3.56 -8.08
CA ASP A 106 6.11 3.85 -8.18
C ASP A 106 6.95 2.90 -7.30
N LEU A 107 6.36 2.40 -6.20
CA LEU A 107 6.96 1.47 -5.27
C LEU A 107 5.98 0.34 -4.95
N ILE A 108 6.46 -0.90 -4.91
CA ILE A 108 5.68 -2.08 -4.53
C ILE A 108 6.35 -2.73 -3.32
N LEU A 109 5.59 -2.87 -2.24
CA LEU A 109 5.98 -3.59 -1.04
C LEU A 109 5.25 -4.94 -1.02
N LEU A 110 6.00 -6.03 -0.89
CA LEU A 110 5.45 -7.37 -0.70
C LEU A 110 5.43 -7.71 0.79
N SER A 111 4.25 -7.95 1.35
CA SER A 111 4.03 -8.36 2.74
C SER A 111 3.19 -9.64 2.76
N LEU A 112 3.71 -10.66 2.08
CA LEU A 112 3.09 -11.98 1.98
C LEU A 112 3.60 -12.90 3.09
N PRO A 113 2.76 -13.81 3.60
CA PRO A 113 3.21 -14.79 4.58
C PRO A 113 4.23 -15.73 3.94
N THR A 114 5.33 -15.98 4.65
CA THR A 114 6.32 -17.01 4.30
C THR A 114 6.28 -18.10 5.37
N PRO A 115 5.24 -18.97 5.37
CA PRO A 115 5.11 -20.03 6.36
C PRO A 115 6.32 -20.96 6.28
N MET A 116 6.78 -21.48 7.42
CA MET A 116 7.91 -22.39 7.50
C MET A 116 7.43 -23.84 7.63
N ASP A 117 8.18 -24.77 7.05
CA ASP A 117 7.99 -26.20 7.28
C ASP A 117 8.60 -26.67 8.62
N GLU A 118 8.51 -27.97 8.92
CA GLU A 118 9.07 -28.57 10.14
C GLU A 118 10.60 -28.42 10.26
N ASN A 119 11.29 -28.15 9.16
CA ASN A 119 12.74 -27.92 9.11
C ASN A 119 13.12 -26.44 9.19
N ASN A 120 12.16 -25.55 9.49
CA ASN A 120 12.32 -24.10 9.49
C ASN A 120 12.70 -23.52 8.11
N VAL A 121 12.33 -24.19 7.02
CA VAL A 121 12.53 -23.68 5.67
C VAL A 121 11.30 -22.87 5.26
N PRO A 122 11.44 -21.58 4.90
CA PRO A 122 10.32 -20.78 4.42
C PRO A 122 9.81 -21.25 3.05
N ASN A 123 8.50 -21.26 2.88
CA ASN A 123 7.84 -21.37 1.58
C ASN A 123 7.68 -19.97 0.98
N TYR A 124 8.34 -19.73 -0.16
CA TYR A 124 8.40 -18.44 -0.86
C TYR A 124 7.42 -18.36 -2.02
#